data_AF-A0A536KKI9-F1
#
_entry.id   AF-A0A536KKI9-F1
#
_cell.length_a   1.000
_cell.length_b   1.000
_cell.length_c   1.000
_cell.angle_alpha   90.00
_cell.angle_beta   90.00
_cell.angle_gamma   90.00
#
_symmetry.space_group_name_H-M   'P 1'
#
loop_
_entity.id
_entity.type
_entity.pdbx_description
1 polymer ?
#
loop_
_entity_poly.entity_id
_entity_poly.type
_entity_poly.pdbx_seq_one_letter_code
_entity_poly.pdbx_strand_id
1 'polypeptide(L)'
;MARSVSLDDFGRLAGDLVQAVAADEETVVVTRDEQPVAVLASHKSVLSMASLVDLPRWEEWLRDMKLAVPDAAGKLDRLARAAKHPEPVEKASLGFDPKGSGSVGSDAGREFLGGELRRLGVPVVDRELLGGIYAAVLELCEDKQTVYEEDLRVIAQEKISEAPQRLKLLAVTVTSTTGLPATAEVTLELGHGPAMRREQGDGPLDAAIKAIEKLTGLNPSVENFSVVAATRGHDAIAEAVIELVHEGETVVGAGASTNSIEAGVHAYVNALNFLVEARSAG
;
A
#
# COMPACT_ATOMS: atom_id res chain seq x y z
N MET A 1 -15.22 -12.76 -8.02
CA MET A 1 -15.25 -12.60 -9.49
C MET A 1 -15.74 -11.19 -9.81
N ALA A 2 -15.19 -10.52 -10.82
CA ALA A 2 -15.57 -9.15 -11.15
C ALA A 2 -16.85 -9.12 -12.01
N ARG A 3 -17.84 -8.34 -11.59
CA ARG A 3 -19.10 -8.11 -12.29
C ARG A 3 -19.05 -6.77 -13.03
N SER A 4 -19.24 -6.79 -14.35
CA SER A 4 -19.36 -5.55 -15.14
C SER A 4 -20.80 -5.06 -15.14
N VAL A 5 -21.01 -3.77 -14.89
CA VAL A 5 -22.33 -3.11 -14.88
C VAL A 5 -22.23 -1.80 -15.66
N SER A 6 -23.18 -1.52 -16.55
CA SER A 6 -23.20 -0.23 -17.26
C SER A 6 -23.47 0.91 -16.27
N LEU A 7 -23.01 2.12 -16.57
CA LEU A 7 -23.22 3.28 -15.70
C LEU A 7 -24.72 3.56 -15.45
N ASP A 8 -25.56 3.34 -16.47
CA ASP A 8 -27.01 3.53 -16.38
C ASP A 8 -27.68 2.45 -15.52
N ASP A 9 -27.15 1.23 -15.51
CA ASP A 9 -27.60 0.14 -14.64
C ASP A 9 -27.07 0.29 -13.22
N PHE A 10 -25.86 0.83 -13.07
CA PHE A 10 -25.26 1.11 -11.77
C PHE A 10 -26.10 2.11 -10.98
N GLY A 11 -26.59 3.19 -11.60
CA GLY A 11 -27.48 4.15 -10.94
C GLY A 11 -28.75 3.51 -10.36
N ARG A 12 -29.26 2.44 -10.98
CA ARG A 12 -30.45 1.69 -10.54
C ARG A 12 -30.14 0.65 -9.46
N LEU A 13 -28.95 0.06 -9.50
CA LEU A 13 -28.52 -1.05 -8.64
C LEU A 13 -27.55 -0.62 -7.53
N ALA A 14 -27.24 0.68 -7.42
CA ALA A 14 -26.17 1.20 -6.57
C ALA A 14 -26.29 0.76 -5.11
N GLY A 15 -27.51 0.69 -4.56
CA GLY A 15 -27.72 0.26 -3.18
C GLY A 15 -27.25 -1.17 -2.92
N ASP A 16 -27.70 -2.11 -3.75
CA ASP A 16 -27.42 -3.53 -3.60
C ASP A 16 -25.97 -3.86 -3.97
N LEU A 17 -25.44 -3.23 -5.02
CA LEU A 17 -24.04 -3.41 -5.44
C LEU A 17 -23.07 -2.87 -4.39
N VAL A 18 -23.35 -1.72 -3.78
CA VAL A 18 -22.53 -1.18 -2.70
C VAL A 18 -22.57 -2.09 -1.47
N GLN A 19 -23.70 -2.72 -1.16
CA GLN A 19 -23.78 -3.71 -0.06
C GLN A 19 -22.99 -4.99 -0.38
N ALA A 20 -23.12 -5.54 -1.59
CA ALA A 20 -22.39 -6.73 -2.02
C ALA A 20 -20.87 -6.50 -2.04
N VAL A 21 -20.44 -5.33 -2.52
CA VAL A 21 -19.03 -4.90 -2.47
C VAL A 21 -18.57 -4.71 -1.02
N ALA A 22 -19.37 -4.10 -0.16
CA ALA A 22 -19.03 -3.92 1.26
C ALA A 22 -18.93 -5.24 2.04
N ALA A 23 -19.65 -6.27 1.61
CA ALA A 23 -19.61 -7.62 2.19
C ALA A 23 -18.46 -8.50 1.66
N ASP A 24 -17.60 -7.97 0.78
CA ASP A 24 -16.49 -8.71 0.15
C ASP A 24 -16.94 -9.82 -0.81
N GLU A 25 -18.18 -9.74 -1.30
CA GLU A 25 -18.77 -10.76 -2.16
C GLU A 25 -18.52 -10.50 -3.66
N GLU A 26 -18.40 -9.23 -4.06
CA GLU A 26 -18.21 -8.84 -5.46
C GLU A 26 -17.20 -7.70 -5.65
N THR A 27 -16.51 -7.73 -6.79
CA THR A 27 -15.83 -6.55 -7.36
C THR A 27 -16.68 -6.05 -8.51
N VAL A 28 -17.08 -4.78 -8.51
CA VAL A 28 -17.97 -4.23 -9.54
C VAL A 28 -17.19 -3.28 -10.42
N VAL A 29 -17.12 -3.58 -11.72
CA VAL A 29 -16.55 -2.70 -12.74
C VAL A 29 -17.70 -1.95 -13.40
N VAL A 30 -17.77 -0.65 -13.18
CA VAL A 30 -18.75 0.21 -13.84
C VAL A 30 -18.21 0.62 -15.20
N THR A 31 -18.98 0.43 -16.26
CA THR A 31 -18.58 0.74 -17.64
C THR A 31 -19.46 1.81 -18.29
N ARG A 32 -18.90 2.61 -19.19
CA ARG A 32 -19.62 3.50 -20.11
C ARG A 32 -19.08 3.25 -21.51
N ASP A 33 -19.96 2.98 -22.48
CA ASP A 33 -19.57 2.63 -23.86
C ASP A 33 -18.54 1.48 -23.91
N GLU A 34 -18.77 0.44 -23.09
CA GLU A 34 -17.89 -0.71 -22.87
C GLU A 34 -16.50 -0.40 -22.28
N GLN A 35 -16.21 0.85 -21.93
CA GLN A 35 -14.98 1.25 -21.27
C GLN A 35 -15.19 1.31 -19.75
N PRO A 36 -14.28 0.76 -18.93
CA PRO A 36 -14.36 0.86 -17.48
C PRO A 36 -14.15 2.31 -17.02
N VAL A 37 -15.08 2.81 -16.21
CA VAL A 37 -15.06 4.18 -15.66
C VAL A 37 -14.94 4.23 -14.14
N ALA A 38 -15.28 3.14 -13.44
CA ALA A 38 -15.03 2.99 -12.02
C ALA A 38 -14.88 1.52 -11.64
N VAL A 39 -14.12 1.24 -10.59
CA VAL A 39 -14.05 -0.09 -9.98
C VAL A 39 -14.39 0.06 -8.50
N LEU A 40 -15.37 -0.71 -8.05
CA LEU A 40 -15.81 -0.78 -6.67
C LEU A 40 -15.35 -2.12 -6.11
N ALA A 41 -14.45 -2.06 -5.14
CA ALA A 41 -13.93 -3.24 -4.43
C ALA A 41 -14.22 -3.07 -2.93
N SER A 42 -14.15 -4.17 -2.20
CA SER A 42 -14.55 -4.20 -0.80
C SER A 42 -13.66 -3.31 0.08
N HIS A 43 -14.20 -2.98 1.25
CA HIS A 43 -13.64 -2.07 2.25
C HIS A 43 -12.19 -2.41 2.67
N LYS A 44 -11.76 -3.67 2.54
CA LYS A 44 -10.36 -4.09 2.78
C LYS A 44 -9.40 -3.71 1.65
N SER A 45 -9.86 -3.66 0.41
CA SER A 45 -9.06 -3.23 -0.75
C SER A 45 -9.04 -1.70 -0.91
N VAL A 46 -10.14 -1.04 -0.55
CA VAL A 46 -10.28 0.43 -0.67
C VAL A 46 -9.52 1.17 0.43
N LEU A 47 -9.44 0.67 1.66
CA LEU A 47 -8.61 1.31 2.70
C LEU A 47 -7.11 1.19 2.40
N SER A 48 -6.66 0.06 1.85
CA SER A 48 -5.28 -0.10 1.37
C SER A 48 -4.94 0.86 0.21
N MET A 49 -5.94 1.32 -0.55
CA MET A 49 -5.77 2.33 -1.61
C MET A 49 -5.98 3.77 -1.13
N ALA A 50 -6.92 4.01 -0.21
CA ALA A 50 -7.29 5.34 0.26
C ALA A 50 -6.27 5.92 1.25
N SER A 51 -5.46 5.07 1.92
CA SER A 51 -4.34 5.49 2.75
C SER A 51 -3.11 5.96 1.94
N LEU A 52 -3.14 5.82 0.61
CA LEU A 52 -1.99 6.02 -0.28
C LEU A 52 -2.18 7.09 -1.36
N VAL A 53 -3.42 7.47 -1.72
CA VAL A 53 -3.67 8.41 -2.83
C VAL A 53 -3.95 9.83 -2.34
N ASP A 54 -3.11 10.78 -2.77
CA ASP A 54 -3.32 12.22 -2.57
C ASP A 54 -4.57 12.72 -3.36
N LEU A 55 -5.33 13.61 -2.73
CA LEU A 55 -6.78 13.86 -2.89
C LEU A 55 -7.30 14.87 -3.96
N PRO A 56 -6.59 15.30 -5.04
CA PRO A 56 -7.17 16.26 -5.99
C PRO A 56 -8.33 15.73 -6.85
N ARG A 57 -8.39 14.42 -7.15
CA ARG A 57 -9.41 13.86 -8.07
C ARG A 57 -10.76 13.53 -7.41
N TRP A 58 -10.77 13.51 -6.09
CA TRP A 58 -11.94 13.09 -5.32
C TRP A 58 -13.10 14.10 -5.43
N GLU A 59 -12.79 15.39 -5.47
CA GLU A 59 -13.81 16.44 -5.55
C GLU A 59 -14.51 16.49 -6.92
N GLU A 60 -13.76 16.23 -7.99
CA GLU A 60 -14.31 16.14 -9.36
C GLU A 60 -15.22 14.92 -9.48
N TRP A 61 -14.77 13.76 -9.00
CA TRP A 61 -15.60 12.54 -8.98
C TRP A 61 -16.86 12.69 -8.13
N LEU A 62 -16.76 13.31 -6.94
CA LEU A 62 -17.94 13.64 -6.12
C LEU A 62 -18.88 14.62 -6.82
N ARG A 63 -18.36 15.60 -7.55
CA ARG A 63 -19.18 16.55 -8.31
C ARG A 63 -19.95 15.83 -9.41
N ASP A 64 -19.30 14.94 -10.15
CA ASP A 64 -19.91 14.15 -11.21
C ASP A 64 -20.92 13.13 -10.64
N MET A 65 -20.61 12.52 -9.49
CA MET A 65 -21.54 11.64 -8.76
C MET A 65 -22.74 12.40 -8.21
N LYS A 66 -22.58 13.62 -7.70
CA LYS A 66 -23.71 14.48 -7.25
C LYS A 66 -24.64 14.86 -8.39
N LEU A 67 -24.11 14.99 -9.60
CA LEU A 67 -24.90 15.27 -10.81
C LEU A 67 -25.61 14.01 -11.33
N ALA A 68 -24.94 12.86 -11.32
CA ALA A 68 -25.47 11.62 -11.87
C ALA A 68 -26.41 10.87 -10.92
N VAL A 69 -26.13 10.86 -9.61
CA VAL A 69 -26.87 10.09 -8.59
C VAL A 69 -26.90 10.85 -7.24
N PRO A 70 -27.79 11.86 -7.09
CA PRO A 70 -27.76 12.82 -5.97
C PRO A 70 -27.85 12.17 -4.58
N ASP A 71 -28.66 11.11 -4.45
CA ASP A 71 -28.92 10.43 -3.18
C ASP A 71 -27.73 9.57 -2.70
N ALA A 72 -26.97 8.98 -3.62
CA ALA A 72 -25.75 8.22 -3.32
C ALA A 72 -24.57 9.14 -3.02
N ALA A 73 -24.50 10.26 -3.74
CA ALA A 73 -23.42 11.23 -3.61
C ALA A 73 -23.40 11.94 -2.26
N GLY A 74 -24.56 12.11 -1.60
CA GLY A 74 -24.63 12.63 -0.23
C GLY A 74 -24.01 11.69 0.81
N LYS A 75 -24.13 10.36 0.63
CA LYS A 75 -23.47 9.37 1.49
C LYS A 75 -21.96 9.31 1.22
N LEU A 76 -21.56 9.36 -0.04
CA LEU A 76 -20.15 9.40 -0.46
C LEU A 76 -19.45 10.69 -0.01
N ASP A 77 -20.13 11.85 -0.05
CA ASP A 77 -19.59 13.12 0.45
C ASP A 77 -19.33 13.08 1.96
N ARG A 78 -20.19 12.42 2.74
CA ARG A 78 -19.94 12.21 4.18
C ARG A 78 -18.77 11.27 4.42
N LEU A 79 -18.74 10.13 3.72
CA LEU A 79 -17.66 9.15 3.83
C LEU A 79 -16.30 9.76 3.50
N ALA A 80 -16.24 10.66 2.53
CA ALA A 80 -14.98 11.29 2.17
C ALA A 80 -14.64 12.58 2.88
N ARG A 81 -15.60 13.28 3.49
CA ARG A 81 -15.27 14.28 4.50
C ARG A 81 -14.65 13.62 5.72
N ALA A 82 -15.12 12.43 6.10
CA ALA A 82 -14.45 11.60 7.11
C ALA A 82 -13.06 11.15 6.64
N ALA A 83 -12.89 10.76 5.36
CA ALA A 83 -11.57 10.40 4.81
C ALA A 83 -10.61 11.60 4.57
N LYS A 84 -11.11 12.84 4.47
CA LYS A 84 -10.31 14.06 4.22
C LYS A 84 -9.75 14.71 5.48
N HIS A 85 -10.23 14.31 6.65
CA HIS A 85 -9.74 14.82 7.92
C HIS A 85 -9.10 13.67 8.68
N PRO A 86 -7.78 13.47 8.54
CA PRO A 86 -7.12 12.43 9.30
C PRO A 86 -7.41 12.62 10.78
N GLU A 87 -7.77 11.53 11.44
CA GLU A 87 -8.09 11.60 12.85
C GLU A 87 -6.81 11.96 13.62
N PRO A 88 -6.84 13.00 14.45
CA PRO A 88 -5.69 13.36 15.25
C PRO A 88 -5.42 12.23 16.25
N VAL A 89 -4.16 11.80 16.31
CA VAL A 89 -3.73 10.77 17.25
C VAL A 89 -3.56 11.43 18.62
N GLU A 90 -4.27 10.93 19.63
CA GLU A 90 -4.06 11.39 21.00
C GLU A 90 -2.64 11.05 21.47
N LYS A 91 -1.83 12.08 21.70
CA LYS A 91 -0.45 11.94 22.18
C LYS A 91 -0.35 11.12 23.48
N ALA A 92 -1.33 11.23 24.37
CA ALA A 92 -1.38 10.44 25.59
C ALA A 92 -1.45 8.93 25.32
N SER A 93 -2.13 8.51 24.25
CA SER A 93 -2.23 7.11 23.80
C SER A 93 -0.90 6.58 23.26
N LEU A 94 -0.05 7.47 22.73
CA LEU A 94 1.36 7.18 22.39
C LEU A 94 2.26 7.16 23.64
N GLY A 95 1.73 7.41 24.84
CA GLY A 95 2.50 7.51 26.08
C GLY A 95 3.26 8.82 26.23
N PHE A 96 2.88 9.88 25.49
CA PHE A 96 3.49 11.19 25.60
C PHE A 96 2.81 12.01 26.72
N ASP A 97 3.54 12.27 27.81
CA ASP A 97 3.11 13.14 28.91
C ASP A 97 4.17 14.21 29.21
N PRO A 98 3.96 15.48 28.79
CA PRO A 98 4.92 16.56 29.01
C PRO A 98 4.94 17.10 30.44
N LYS A 99 4.04 16.67 31.35
CA LYS A 99 3.89 17.23 32.71
C LYS A 99 4.00 16.22 33.86
N GLY A 100 4.04 14.90 33.60
CA GLY A 100 4.11 13.84 34.60
C GLY A 100 5.50 13.23 34.84
N SER A 101 5.60 12.35 35.84
CA SER A 101 6.83 11.62 36.23
C SER A 101 6.95 10.21 35.61
N GLY A 102 6.26 9.92 34.51
CA GLY A 102 6.02 8.55 34.05
C GLY A 102 6.50 8.27 32.62
N SER A 103 7.80 7.98 32.50
CA SER A 103 8.46 7.30 31.36
C SER A 103 8.21 7.85 29.95
N VAL A 104 9.24 8.52 29.42
CA VAL A 104 9.50 8.53 27.97
C VAL A 104 9.49 7.07 27.50
N GLY A 105 8.47 6.70 26.73
CA GLY A 105 8.40 5.41 26.05
C GLY A 105 7.85 4.23 26.86
N SER A 106 6.60 4.28 27.30
CA SER A 106 5.94 3.12 27.91
C SER A 106 5.71 1.97 26.91
N ASP A 107 5.79 0.72 27.37
CA ASP A 107 5.49 -0.46 26.53
C ASP A 107 4.07 -0.40 25.96
N ALA A 108 3.12 0.17 26.71
CA ALA A 108 1.74 0.38 26.27
C ALA A 108 1.63 1.38 25.10
N GLY A 109 2.38 2.48 25.14
CA GLY A 109 2.42 3.46 24.05
C GLY A 109 3.05 2.89 22.77
N ARG A 110 4.06 2.02 22.93
CA ARG A 110 4.68 1.29 21.81
C ARG A 110 3.72 0.26 21.20
N GLU A 111 2.99 -0.47 22.03
CA GLU A 111 1.96 -1.42 21.58
C GLU A 111 0.82 -0.71 20.84
N PHE A 112 0.37 0.43 21.36
CA PHE A 112 -0.62 1.29 20.70
C PHE A 112 -0.12 1.74 19.31
N LEU A 113 1.09 2.30 19.22
CA LEU A 113 1.68 2.68 17.93
C LEU A 113 1.77 1.50 16.96
N GLY A 114 2.19 0.33 17.43
CA GLY A 114 2.24 -0.88 16.59
C GLY A 114 0.84 -1.34 16.14
N GLY A 115 -0.20 -1.11 16.93
CA GLY A 115 -1.59 -1.31 16.52
C GLY A 115 -2.02 -0.35 15.42
N GLU A 116 -1.72 0.94 15.58
CA GLU A 116 -2.06 1.98 14.60
C GLU A 116 -1.32 1.80 13.28
N LEU A 117 -0.02 1.50 13.31
CA LEU A 117 0.74 1.21 12.09
C LEU A 117 0.17 0.00 11.33
N ARG A 118 -0.19 -1.07 12.04
CA ARG A 118 -0.88 -2.23 11.42
C ARG A 118 -2.24 -1.85 10.83
N ARG A 119 -3.03 -1.03 11.53
CA ARG A 119 -4.32 -0.52 11.03
C ARG A 119 -4.14 0.33 9.77
N LEU A 120 -3.06 1.08 9.68
CA LEU A 120 -2.67 1.92 8.54
C LEU A 120 -2.03 1.13 7.39
N GLY A 121 -1.92 -0.20 7.51
CA GLY A 121 -1.30 -1.05 6.50
C GLY A 121 0.23 -0.95 6.48
N VAL A 122 0.86 -0.46 7.54
CA VAL A 122 2.31 -0.44 7.73
C VAL A 122 2.71 -1.70 8.51
N PRO A 123 3.32 -2.70 7.85
CA PRO A 123 3.72 -3.93 8.53
C PRO A 123 4.99 -3.67 9.34
N VAL A 124 4.85 -3.54 10.66
CA VAL A 124 5.99 -3.46 11.58
C VAL A 124 6.00 -4.71 12.45
N VAL A 125 6.95 -5.60 12.18
CA VAL A 125 7.09 -6.90 12.86
C VAL A 125 8.27 -6.95 13.82
N ASP A 126 9.33 -6.17 13.56
CA ASP A 126 10.52 -6.11 14.40
C ASP A 126 10.34 -5.13 15.58
N ARG A 127 10.67 -5.60 16.79
CA ARG A 127 10.61 -4.84 18.04
C ARG A 127 11.67 -3.73 18.10
N GLU A 128 12.83 -3.94 17.47
CA GLU A 128 13.89 -2.93 17.41
C GLU A 128 13.49 -1.79 16.46
N LEU A 129 13.05 -2.13 15.25
CA LEU A 129 12.49 -1.19 14.28
C LEU A 129 11.29 -0.42 14.84
N LEU A 130 10.32 -1.11 15.46
CA LEU A 130 9.21 -0.44 16.15
C LEU A 130 9.70 0.49 17.25
N GLY A 131 10.76 0.13 17.95
CA GLY A 131 11.42 0.99 18.94
C GLY A 131 11.99 2.26 18.33
N GLY A 132 12.66 2.16 17.18
CA GLY A 132 13.19 3.30 16.43
C GLY A 132 12.10 4.22 15.88
N ILE A 133 11.02 3.64 15.34
CA ILE A 133 9.83 4.39 14.90
C ILE A 133 9.19 5.11 16.08
N TYR A 134 9.04 4.41 17.21
CA TYR A 134 8.42 4.96 18.40
C TYR A 134 9.18 6.14 18.98
N ALA A 135 10.52 6.08 19.02
CA ALA A 135 11.35 7.20 19.44
C ALA A 135 11.13 8.44 18.57
N ALA A 136 11.16 8.29 17.24
CA ALA A 136 10.92 9.39 16.31
C ALA A 136 9.49 9.96 16.41
N VAL A 137 8.48 9.12 16.68
CA VAL A 137 7.11 9.57 16.91
C VAL A 137 6.98 10.40 18.20
N LEU A 138 7.72 10.04 19.26
CA LEU A 138 7.74 10.84 20.50
C LEU A 138 8.43 12.19 20.30
N GLU A 139 9.52 12.24 19.53
CA GLU A 139 10.17 13.50 19.13
C GLU A 139 9.18 14.40 18.37
N LEU A 140 8.44 13.84 17.41
CA LEU A 140 7.38 14.58 16.72
C LEU A 140 6.29 15.08 17.67
N CYS A 141 5.95 14.32 18.71
CA CYS A 141 4.98 14.75 19.71
C CYS A 141 5.48 15.96 20.53
N GLU A 142 6.78 16.13 20.72
CA GLU A 142 7.37 17.33 21.33
C GLU A 142 7.24 18.53 20.39
N ASP A 143 7.59 18.34 19.12
CA ASP A 143 7.72 19.44 18.15
C ASP A 143 6.40 19.90 17.53
N LYS A 144 5.45 18.99 17.31
CA LYS A 144 4.20 19.26 16.57
C LYS A 144 3.01 19.29 17.51
N GLN A 145 2.25 20.39 17.55
CA GLN A 145 1.05 20.55 18.42
C GLN A 145 0.03 19.41 18.25
N THR A 146 -0.24 19.00 17.01
CA THR A 146 -1.22 17.95 16.68
C THR A 146 -0.56 16.94 15.74
N VAL A 147 -0.61 15.66 16.13
CA VAL A 147 -0.06 14.54 15.36
C VAL A 147 -1.21 13.83 14.67
N TYR A 148 -1.00 13.44 13.42
CA TYR A 148 -1.97 12.73 12.58
C TYR A 148 -1.42 11.37 12.18
N GLU A 149 -2.31 10.48 11.75
CA GLU A 149 -1.98 9.14 11.29
C GLU A 149 -0.95 9.13 10.14
N GLU A 150 -1.01 10.11 9.24
CA GLU A 150 -0.04 10.28 8.14
C GLU A 150 1.37 10.52 8.67
N ASP A 151 1.50 11.27 9.77
CA ASP A 151 2.82 11.54 10.34
C ASP A 151 3.46 10.24 10.85
N LEU A 152 2.65 9.38 11.49
CA LEU A 152 3.10 8.06 11.95
C LEU A 152 3.55 7.19 10.77
N ARG A 153 2.77 7.21 9.69
CA ARG A 153 3.06 6.46 8.47
C ARG A 153 4.36 6.94 7.81
N VAL A 154 4.57 8.25 7.70
CA VAL A 154 5.78 8.84 7.10
C VAL A 154 7.02 8.49 7.92
N ILE A 155 6.98 8.69 9.25
CA ILE A 155 8.09 8.34 10.14
C ILE A 155 8.40 6.84 10.07
N ALA A 156 7.35 6.01 10.05
CA ALA A 156 7.53 4.57 9.93
C ALA A 156 8.22 4.19 8.61
N GLN A 157 7.78 4.74 7.47
CA GLN A 157 8.38 4.47 6.17
C GLN A 157 9.85 4.92 6.08
N GLU A 158 10.17 6.08 6.66
CA GLU A 158 11.55 6.57 6.73
C GLU A 158 12.42 5.61 7.54
N LYS A 159 12.00 5.22 8.74
CA LYS A 159 12.75 4.29 9.61
C LYS A 159 12.85 2.88 9.02
N ILE A 160 11.78 2.39 8.37
CA ILE A 160 11.80 1.11 7.64
C ILE A 160 12.86 1.15 6.53
N SER A 161 13.00 2.29 5.84
CA SER A 161 13.97 2.47 4.76
C SER A 161 15.43 2.54 5.25
N GLU A 162 15.65 2.95 6.50
CA GLU A 162 16.97 3.05 7.13
C GLU A 162 17.47 1.74 7.75
N ALA A 163 16.61 0.72 7.86
CA ALA A 163 16.94 -0.52 8.58
C ALA A 163 18.07 -1.33 7.88
N PRO A 164 19.11 -1.77 8.62
CA PRO A 164 20.19 -2.57 8.07
C PRO A 164 19.73 -3.96 7.61
N GLN A 165 20.46 -4.58 6.68
CA GLN A 165 20.25 -5.94 6.12
C GLN A 165 19.05 -6.13 5.17
N ARG A 166 18.43 -5.05 4.68
CA ARG A 166 17.37 -5.17 3.67
C ARG A 166 17.91 -5.36 2.25
N LEU A 167 17.18 -6.14 1.45
CA LEU A 167 17.32 -6.20 0.01
C LEU A 167 17.09 -4.81 -0.56
N LYS A 168 17.99 -4.34 -1.43
CA LYS A 168 17.84 -3.07 -2.14
C LYS A 168 17.86 -3.29 -3.64
N LEU A 169 16.86 -2.78 -4.35
CA LEU A 169 16.89 -2.73 -5.81
C LEU A 169 17.96 -1.73 -6.27
N LEU A 170 19.00 -2.20 -6.96
CA LEU A 170 20.05 -1.36 -7.53
C LEU A 170 19.78 -1.03 -9.00
N ALA A 171 19.29 -2.00 -9.76
CA ALA A 171 18.94 -1.82 -11.16
C ALA A 171 17.90 -2.84 -11.61
N VAL A 172 17.07 -2.44 -12.58
CA VAL A 172 16.20 -3.35 -13.31
C VAL A 172 16.18 -2.94 -14.79
N THR A 173 16.40 -3.92 -15.67
CA THR A 173 16.23 -3.76 -17.12
C THR A 173 15.19 -4.77 -17.57
N VAL A 174 14.19 -4.31 -18.33
CA VAL A 174 13.13 -5.18 -18.84
C VAL A 174 12.98 -5.01 -20.34
N THR A 175 12.78 -6.11 -21.04
CA THR A 175 12.48 -6.15 -22.47
C THR A 175 11.25 -7.00 -22.67
N SER A 176 10.25 -6.46 -23.34
CA SER A 176 8.99 -7.14 -23.62
C SER A 176 8.58 -6.90 -25.07
N THR A 177 8.03 -7.92 -25.70
CA THR A 177 7.50 -7.87 -27.06
C THR A 177 6.18 -8.60 -27.08
N THR A 178 5.15 -7.98 -27.65
CA THR A 178 3.80 -8.58 -27.74
C THR A 178 3.85 -9.99 -28.34
N GLY A 179 3.29 -10.96 -27.64
CA GLY A 179 3.24 -12.36 -28.06
C GLY A 179 4.52 -13.16 -27.83
N LEU A 180 5.54 -12.58 -27.18
CA LEU A 180 6.76 -13.26 -26.76
C LEU A 180 6.96 -13.12 -25.24
N PRO A 181 7.65 -14.09 -24.60
CA PRO A 181 8.05 -13.96 -23.21
C PRO A 181 8.87 -12.69 -22.98
N ALA A 182 8.61 -11.99 -21.88
CA ALA A 182 9.44 -10.88 -21.44
C ALA A 182 10.72 -11.40 -20.81
N THR A 183 11.77 -10.58 -20.85
CA THR A 183 13.04 -10.83 -20.15
C THR A 183 13.32 -9.68 -19.20
N ALA A 184 13.72 -10.00 -17.97
CA ALA A 184 14.17 -9.01 -17.00
C ALA A 184 15.56 -9.37 -16.49
N GLU A 185 16.39 -8.35 -16.29
CA GLU A 185 17.67 -8.43 -15.59
C GLU A 185 17.58 -7.52 -14.36
N VAL A 186 17.78 -8.10 -13.18
CA VAL A 186 17.63 -7.43 -11.89
C VAL A 186 18.96 -7.50 -11.14
N THR A 187 19.36 -6.38 -10.56
CA THR A 187 20.51 -6.27 -9.65
C THR A 187 20.00 -5.86 -8.27
N LEU A 188 20.30 -6.68 -7.26
CA LEU A 188 19.98 -6.41 -5.85
C LEU A 188 21.26 -6.25 -5.03
N GLU A 189 21.23 -5.37 -4.03
CA GLU A 189 22.15 -5.43 -2.89
C GLU A 189 21.64 -6.51 -1.94
N LEU A 190 22.46 -7.54 -1.72
CA LEU A 190 22.22 -8.62 -0.76
C LEU A 190 23.18 -8.45 0.43
N GLY A 191 22.94 -9.16 1.54
CA GLY A 191 23.82 -9.08 2.72
C GLY A 191 25.29 -9.47 2.45
N HIS A 192 25.58 -10.13 1.32
CA HIS A 192 26.92 -10.50 0.86
C HIS A 192 27.43 -9.64 -0.31
N GLY A 193 26.77 -8.51 -0.59
CA GLY A 193 27.10 -7.59 -1.68
C GLY A 193 26.12 -7.64 -2.86
N PRO A 194 26.40 -6.88 -3.93
CA PRO A 194 25.53 -6.79 -5.10
C PRO A 194 25.55 -8.08 -5.94
N ALA A 195 24.37 -8.53 -6.36
CA ALA A 195 24.19 -9.69 -7.21
C ALA A 195 23.19 -9.40 -8.34
N MET A 196 23.40 -10.02 -9.50
CA MET A 196 22.61 -9.80 -10.71
C MET A 196 22.09 -11.11 -11.28
N ARG A 197 20.84 -11.11 -11.76
CA ARG A 197 20.22 -12.25 -12.40
C ARG A 197 19.31 -11.83 -13.55
N ARG A 198 19.27 -12.67 -14.59
CA ARG A 198 18.40 -12.51 -15.75
C ARG A 198 17.49 -13.72 -15.90
N GLU A 199 16.19 -13.48 -16.04
CA GLU A 199 15.18 -14.53 -16.20
C GLU A 199 14.11 -14.11 -17.21
N GLN A 200 13.31 -15.10 -17.65
CA GLN A 200 12.17 -14.90 -18.55
C GLN A 200 10.85 -15.14 -17.83
N GLY A 201 9.80 -14.46 -18.29
CA GLY A 201 8.46 -14.58 -17.75
C GLY A 201 7.38 -14.26 -18.78
N ASP A 202 6.14 -14.54 -18.41
CA ASP A 202 4.97 -14.28 -19.26
C ASP A 202 4.75 -12.77 -19.47
N GLY A 203 5.23 -11.96 -18.53
CA GLY A 203 5.21 -10.51 -18.60
C GLY A 203 6.43 -9.88 -17.95
N PRO A 204 6.59 -8.56 -18.12
CA PRO A 204 7.75 -7.81 -17.62
C PRO A 204 7.94 -7.94 -16.11
N LEU A 205 6.84 -7.86 -15.34
CA LEU A 205 6.87 -8.00 -13.89
C LEU A 205 7.17 -9.44 -13.46
N ASP A 206 6.53 -10.43 -14.09
CA ASP A 206 6.77 -11.85 -13.82
C ASP A 206 8.25 -12.25 -14.05
N ALA A 207 8.85 -11.77 -15.15
CA ALA A 207 10.28 -11.99 -15.41
C ALA A 207 11.18 -11.38 -14.32
N ALA A 208 10.83 -10.20 -13.82
CA ALA A 208 11.58 -9.53 -12.75
C ALA A 208 11.43 -10.25 -11.41
N ILE A 209 10.21 -10.68 -11.06
CA ILE A 209 9.91 -11.47 -9.87
C ILE A 209 10.73 -12.77 -9.88
N LYS A 210 10.70 -13.53 -10.99
CA LYS A 210 11.51 -14.74 -11.15
C LYS A 210 13.00 -14.49 -10.98
N ALA A 211 13.53 -13.38 -11.51
CA ALA A 211 14.94 -13.02 -11.31
C ALA A 211 15.26 -12.78 -9.82
N ILE A 212 14.36 -12.11 -9.09
CA ILE A 212 14.49 -11.84 -7.65
C ILE A 212 14.38 -13.12 -6.83
N GLU A 213 13.45 -14.01 -7.14
CA GLU A 213 13.32 -15.33 -6.48
C GLU A 213 14.61 -16.15 -6.63
N LYS A 214 15.25 -16.11 -7.81
CA LYS A 214 16.53 -16.78 -8.05
C LYS A 214 17.71 -16.14 -7.32
N LEU A 215 17.68 -14.82 -7.11
CA LEU A 215 18.70 -14.09 -6.33
C LEU A 215 18.59 -14.37 -4.84
N THR A 216 17.35 -14.38 -4.33
CA THR A 216 17.07 -14.46 -2.89
C THR A 216 16.90 -15.91 -2.40
N GLY A 217 16.57 -16.83 -3.30
CA GLY A 217 16.17 -18.20 -2.95
C GLY A 217 14.78 -18.31 -2.32
N LEU A 218 14.03 -17.20 -2.26
CA LEU A 218 12.67 -17.15 -1.74
C LEU A 218 11.68 -17.27 -2.89
N ASN A 219 10.61 -18.04 -2.69
CA ASN A 219 9.57 -18.25 -3.69
C ASN A 219 8.17 -18.15 -3.06
N PRO A 220 7.77 -16.96 -2.59
CA PRO A 220 6.42 -16.71 -2.06
C PRO A 220 5.38 -16.74 -3.18
N SER A 221 4.14 -17.12 -2.87
CA SER A 221 3.03 -16.93 -3.79
C SER A 221 2.59 -15.47 -3.78
N VAL A 222 2.35 -14.92 -4.98
CA VAL A 222 1.72 -13.61 -5.13
C VAL A 222 0.21 -13.83 -5.13
N GLU A 223 -0.46 -13.48 -4.03
CA GLU A 223 -1.92 -13.63 -3.93
C GLU A 223 -2.65 -12.43 -4.52
N ASN A 224 -2.06 -11.23 -4.38
CA ASN A 224 -2.65 -10.01 -4.88
C ASN A 224 -1.59 -9.05 -5.42
N PHE A 225 -1.89 -8.40 -6.53
CA PHE A 225 -1.07 -7.35 -7.13
C PHE A 225 -1.98 -6.27 -7.73
N SER A 226 -1.76 -5.04 -7.32
CA SER A 226 -2.45 -3.87 -7.86
C SER A 226 -1.46 -2.78 -8.22
N VAL A 227 -1.71 -2.09 -9.33
CA VAL A 227 -0.96 -0.90 -9.72
C VAL A 227 -1.92 0.17 -10.21
N VAL A 228 -1.79 1.38 -9.67
CA VAL A 228 -2.66 2.52 -9.96
C VAL A 228 -1.84 3.77 -10.26
N ALA A 229 -2.39 4.70 -11.03
CA ALA A 229 -1.76 6.00 -11.21
C ALA A 229 -2.09 6.91 -10.01
N ALA A 230 -1.08 7.24 -9.22
CA ALA A 230 -1.20 8.17 -8.09
C ALA A 230 -1.35 9.62 -8.56
N THR A 231 -0.67 10.00 -9.65
CA THR A 231 -0.74 11.36 -10.23
C THR A 231 -1.34 11.37 -11.64
N ARG A 232 -1.38 12.54 -12.30
CA ARG A 232 -1.94 12.73 -13.66
C ARG A 232 -0.82 12.98 -14.66
N GLY A 233 -1.09 12.67 -15.92
CA GLY A 233 -0.18 12.97 -17.04
C GLY A 233 0.48 11.71 -17.60
N HIS A 234 1.16 11.87 -18.73
CA HIS A 234 1.96 10.81 -19.34
C HIS A 234 3.13 10.34 -18.45
N ASP A 235 3.51 11.19 -17.51
CA ASP A 235 4.56 11.10 -16.51
C ASP A 235 3.98 10.81 -15.12
N ALA A 236 2.75 10.30 -15.06
CA ALA A 236 2.10 9.94 -13.81
C ALA A 236 2.94 8.93 -13.02
N ILE A 237 2.98 9.13 -11.71
CA ILE A 237 3.58 8.17 -10.79
C ILE A 237 2.63 6.99 -10.68
N ALA A 238 3.14 5.80 -10.97
CA ALA A 238 2.50 4.54 -10.68
C ALA A 238 2.81 4.13 -9.24
N GLU A 239 1.79 3.71 -8.52
CA GLU A 239 1.88 3.14 -7.19
C GLU A 239 1.41 1.69 -7.25
N ALA A 240 2.23 0.78 -6.73
CA ALA A 240 1.98 -0.64 -6.74
C ALA A 240 1.94 -1.18 -5.31
N VAL A 241 1.03 -2.13 -5.09
CA VAL A 241 0.90 -2.89 -3.84
C VAL A 241 0.87 -4.37 -4.21
N ILE A 242 1.62 -5.17 -3.45
CA ILE A 242 1.70 -6.62 -3.65
C ILE A 242 1.56 -7.35 -2.31
N GLU A 243 0.78 -8.41 -2.32
CA GLU A 243 0.56 -9.30 -1.19
C GLU A 243 1.24 -10.64 -1.49
N LEU A 244 2.15 -11.03 -0.61
CA LEU A 244 2.91 -12.26 -0.69
C LEU A 244 2.49 -13.21 0.42
N VAL A 245 2.33 -14.48 0.08
CA VAL A 245 2.11 -15.56 1.04
C VAL A 245 3.26 -16.57 0.97
N HIS A 246 3.84 -16.90 2.11
CA HIS A 246 4.91 -17.88 2.20
C HIS A 246 4.85 -18.64 3.52
N GLU A 247 4.82 -19.97 3.47
CA GLU A 247 4.79 -20.83 4.67
C GLU A 247 3.66 -20.48 5.68
N GLY A 248 2.55 -19.90 5.20
CA GLY A 248 1.40 -19.50 6.04
C GLY A 248 1.49 -18.07 6.58
N GLU A 249 2.56 -17.33 6.29
CA GLU A 249 2.70 -15.91 6.60
C GLU A 249 2.26 -15.07 5.40
N THR A 250 1.54 -13.98 5.68
CA THR A 250 1.11 -12.99 4.69
C THR A 250 1.82 -11.67 4.96
N VAL A 251 2.49 -11.13 3.94
CA VAL A 251 3.14 -9.81 3.99
C VAL A 251 2.72 -8.95 2.82
N VAL A 252 2.70 -7.64 3.03
CA VAL A 252 2.33 -6.66 2.00
C VAL A 252 3.50 -5.71 1.78
N GLY A 253 3.81 -5.44 0.52
CA GLY A 253 4.78 -4.43 0.11
C GLY A 253 4.17 -3.41 -0.81
N ALA A 254 4.69 -2.19 -0.77
CA ALA A 254 4.28 -1.09 -1.63
C ALA A 254 5.50 -0.47 -2.33
N GLY A 255 5.29 0.13 -3.50
CA GLY A 255 6.34 0.79 -4.27
C GLY A 255 5.76 1.83 -5.23
N ALA A 256 6.54 2.87 -5.53
CA ALA A 256 6.12 3.93 -6.43
C ALA A 256 7.23 4.31 -7.41
N SER A 257 6.87 4.57 -8.66
CA SER A 257 7.78 5.04 -9.71
C SER A 257 6.96 5.63 -10.87
N THR A 258 7.54 6.53 -11.67
CA THR A 258 6.95 6.93 -12.97
C THR A 258 6.94 5.77 -13.98
N ASN A 259 7.64 4.68 -13.68
CA ASN A 259 7.56 3.41 -14.40
C ASN A 259 6.75 2.39 -13.58
N SER A 260 5.60 1.95 -14.12
CA SER A 260 4.72 0.99 -13.45
C SER A 260 5.33 -0.38 -13.17
N ILE A 261 6.28 -0.82 -13.99
CA ILE A 261 6.99 -2.08 -13.77
C ILE A 261 7.97 -1.92 -12.60
N GLU A 262 8.70 -0.82 -12.58
CA GLU A 262 9.63 -0.52 -11.48
C GLU A 262 8.88 -0.37 -10.15
N ALA A 263 7.73 0.31 -10.13
CA ALA A 263 6.87 0.40 -8.96
C ALA A 263 6.50 -0.99 -8.41
N GLY A 264 6.10 -1.91 -9.30
CA GLY A 264 5.80 -3.30 -8.93
C GLY A 264 7.02 -4.07 -8.40
N VAL A 265 8.20 -3.85 -8.98
CA VAL A 265 9.45 -4.46 -8.50
C VAL A 265 9.82 -3.94 -7.12
N HIS A 266 9.71 -2.63 -6.87
CA HIS A 266 9.91 -2.05 -5.53
C HIS A 266 8.93 -2.63 -4.51
N ALA A 267 7.65 -2.74 -4.87
CA ALA A 267 6.65 -3.35 -4.00
C ALA A 267 7.01 -4.79 -3.63
N TYR A 268 7.48 -5.59 -4.59
CA TYR A 268 7.89 -6.98 -4.35
C TYR A 268 9.13 -7.08 -3.45
N VAL A 269 10.17 -6.28 -3.71
CA VAL A 269 11.37 -6.24 -2.87
C VAL A 269 11.02 -5.80 -1.43
N ASN A 270 10.14 -4.82 -1.29
CA ASN A 270 9.68 -4.36 0.03
C ASN A 270 8.87 -5.43 0.75
N ALA A 271 8.01 -6.18 0.06
CA ALA A 271 7.29 -7.30 0.65
C ALA A 271 8.25 -8.42 1.12
N LEU A 272 9.24 -8.78 0.30
CA LEU A 272 10.26 -9.77 0.68
C LEU A 272 11.08 -9.33 1.90
N ASN A 273 11.37 -8.05 2.02
CA ASN A 273 12.07 -7.49 3.16
C ASN A 273 11.29 -7.71 4.48
N PHE A 274 9.95 -7.65 4.47
CA PHE A 274 9.14 -8.02 5.63
C PHE A 274 9.13 -9.53 5.89
N LEU A 275 9.14 -10.34 4.83
CA LEU A 275 9.19 -11.80 4.96
C LEU A 275 10.50 -12.30 5.58
N VAL A 276 11.64 -11.72 5.19
CA VAL A 276 12.96 -12.08 5.74
C VAL A 276 13.08 -11.70 7.22
N GLU A 277 12.51 -10.57 7.62
CA GLU A 277 12.50 -10.14 9.02
C GLU A 277 11.63 -11.03 9.91
N ALA A 278 10.43 -11.40 9.46
CA ALA A 278 9.54 -12.30 10.20
C ALA A 278 10.24 -13.62 10.55
N ARG A 279 11.04 -14.17 9.63
CA ARG A 279 11.81 -15.41 9.82
C ARG A 279 13.06 -15.25 10.68
N SER A 280 13.62 -14.04 10.80
CA SER A 280 14.81 -13.78 11.62
C SER A 280 14.48 -13.57 13.10
N ALA A 281 13.19 -13.35 13.42
CA ALA A 281 12.69 -13.10 14.77
C ALA A 281 12.16 -14.37 15.48
N GLY A 282 12.08 -15.51 14.79
CA GLY A 282 11.64 -16.82 15.33
C GLY A 282 12.80 -17.80 15.50
#